data_AF-A0A534DWF7-F1
#
_entry.id   AF-A0A534DWF7-F1
#
_cell.length_a   1.000
_cell.length_b   1.000
_cell.length_c   1.000
_cell.angle_alpha   90.00
_cell.angle_beta   90.00
_cell.angle_gamma   90.00
#
_symmetry.space_group_name_H-M   'P 1'
#
loop_
_entity.id
_entity.type
_entity.pdbx_description
1 polymer ?
#
loop_
_entity_poly.entity_id
_entity_poly.type
_entity_poly.pdbx_seq_one_letter_code
_entity_poly.pdbx_strand_id
1 'polypeptide(L)' 'MDVVAVAAALITAVFDEVERWAPRMDFADACAVVLARNYERAFVLTTDFRDFSTYHVAFASPEGAFHL' A
#
# COMPACT_ATOMS: atom_id res chain seq x y z
N MET A 1 19.37 1.21 -23.99
CA MET A 1 19.92 0.92 -22.65
C MET A 1 19.36 1.84 -21.57
N ASP A 2 19.04 3.11 -21.86
CA ASP A 2 18.47 4.03 -20.86
C ASP A 2 17.12 3.61 -20.28
N VAL A 3 16.18 3.17 -21.13
CA VAL A 3 14.82 2.82 -20.69
C VAL A 3 14.82 1.70 -19.65
N VAL A 4 15.73 0.72 -19.79
CA VAL A 4 15.85 -0.40 -18.85
C VAL A 4 16.41 0.07 -17.51
N ALA A 5 17.38 0.98 -17.51
CA ALA A 5 17.96 1.53 -16.29
C ALA A 5 16.95 2.41 -15.53
N VAL A 6 16.20 3.25 -16.24
CA VAL A 6 15.13 4.07 -15.64
C VAL A 6 14.03 3.20 -15.05
N ALA A 7 13.57 2.17 -15.79
CA ALA A 7 12.58 1.23 -15.28
C ALA A 7 13.06 0.50 -14.02
N ALA A 8 14.31 0.03 -14.01
CA ALA A 8 14.89 -0.62 -12.84
C ALA A 8 14.96 0.31 -11.62
N ALA A 9 15.39 1.55 -11.79
CA ALA A 9 15.46 2.53 -10.70
C ALA A 9 14.07 2.84 -10.11
N LEU A 10 13.04 2.99 -10.95
CA LEU A 10 11.67 3.20 -10.51
C LEU A 10 11.14 2.00 -9.73
N ILE A 11 11.43 0.79 -10.18
CA ILE A 11 11.03 -0.44 -9.49
C ILE A 11 11.67 -0.49 -8.09
N THR A 12 12.97 -0.22 -7.97
CA THR A 12 13.65 -0.18 -6.66
C THR A 12 13.01 0.83 -5.73
N ALA A 13 12.68 2.04 -6.22
CA ALA A 13 12.03 3.06 -5.41
C ALA A 13 10.66 2.59 -4.88
N VAL A 14 9.88 1.88 -5.70
CA VAL A 14 8.60 1.28 -5.27
C VAL A 14 8.84 0.23 -4.17
N PHE A 15 9.79 -0.68 -4.37
CA PHE A 15 10.14 -1.71 -3.37
C PHE A 15 10.58 -1.10 -2.04
N ASP A 16 11.42 -0.06 -2.08
CA ASP A 16 11.87 0.64 -0.87
C ASP A 16 10.71 1.34 -0.14
N GLU A 17 9.74 1.87 -0.89
CA GLU A 17 8.58 2.56 -0.32
C GLU A 17 7.60 1.57 0.32
N VAL A 18 7.31 0.43 -0.33
CA VAL A 18 6.45 -0.61 0.27
C VAL A 18 7.11 -1.24 1.49
N GLU A 19 8.42 -1.51 1.47
CA GLU A 19 9.14 -2.07 2.63
C GLU A 19 9.16 -1.10 3.81
N ARG A 20 9.24 0.22 3.54
CA ARG A 20 9.19 1.24 4.59
C ARG A 20 7.84 1.33 5.29
N TRP A 21 6.75 1.21 4.52
CA TRP A 21 5.40 1.56 5.01
C TRP A 21 4.53 0.36 5.35
N ALA A 22 4.75 -0.79 4.72
CA ALA A 22 4.02 -2.02 4.96
C ALA A 22 4.95 -3.25 4.96
N PRO A 23 5.98 -3.27 5.84
CA PRO A 23 6.93 -4.37 5.89
C PRO A 23 6.22 -5.68 6.23
N ARG A 24 6.55 -6.76 5.51
CA ARG A 24 5.99 -8.11 5.70
C ARG A 24 4.53 -8.28 5.25
N MET A 25 3.95 -7.31 4.55
CA MET A 25 2.67 -7.46 3.86
C MET A 25 2.90 -8.06 2.46
N ASP A 26 1.88 -8.67 1.85
CA ASP A 26 1.93 -9.01 0.43
C ASP A 26 2.18 -7.73 -0.39
N PHE A 27 2.96 -7.84 -1.47
CA PHE A 27 3.38 -6.68 -2.26
C PHE A 27 2.20 -5.89 -2.84
N ALA A 28 1.11 -6.55 -3.25
CA ALA A 28 -0.05 -5.88 -3.80
C ALA A 28 -0.78 -5.03 -2.74
N ASP A 29 -0.96 -5.60 -1.55
CA ASP A 29 -1.59 -4.89 -0.45
C ASP A 29 -0.69 -3.79 0.12
N ALA A 30 0.63 -4.02 0.14
CA ALA A 30 1.62 -3.01 0.51
C ALA A 30 1.57 -1.80 -0.45
N CYS A 31 1.38 -2.04 -1.75
CA CYS A 31 1.15 -0.96 -2.71
C CYS A 31 -0.14 -0.18 -2.38
N ALA A 32 -1.22 -0.86 -2.00
CA ALA A 32 -2.46 -0.19 -1.60
C ALA A 32 -2.27 0.68 -0.34
N VAL A 33 -1.48 0.22 0.64
CA VAL A 33 -1.07 1.02 1.81
C VAL A 33 -0.33 2.28 1.38
N VAL A 34 0.69 2.15 0.52
CA VAL A 34 1.47 3.29 0.03
C VAL A 34 0.60 4.30 -0.72
N LEU A 35 -0.29 3.82 -1.58
CA LEU A 35 -1.24 4.69 -2.30
C LEU A 35 -2.16 5.41 -1.31
N ALA A 36 -2.80 4.71 -0.39
CA ALA A 36 -3.73 5.32 0.55
C ALA A 36 -3.07 6.39 1.45
N ARG A 37 -1.77 6.25 1.76
CA ARG A 37 -1.00 7.26 2.51
C ARG A 37 -0.65 8.52 1.72
N ASN A 38 -0.43 8.37 0.41
CA ASN A 38 0.05 9.47 -0.44
C ASN A 38 -1.08 10.33 -1.03
N TYR A 39 -2.32 9.82 -1.05
CA TYR A 39 -3.46 10.54 -1.60
C TYR A 39 -4.43 10.99 -0.49
N GLU A 40 -4.71 12.30 -0.46
CA GLU A 40 -5.63 12.88 0.51
C GLU A 40 -7.00 12.21 0.41
N ARG A 41 -7.55 11.76 1.56
CA ARG A 41 -8.86 11.10 1.67
C ARG A 41 -8.96 9.74 0.98
N ALA A 42 -7.85 9.15 0.55
CA ALA A 42 -7.86 7.77 0.09
C ALA A 42 -8.08 6.80 1.27
N PHE A 43 -8.82 5.73 1.01
CA PHE A 43 -9.02 4.63 1.94
C PHE A 43 -9.12 3.32 1.15
N VAL A 44 -8.82 2.21 1.81
CA VAL A 44 -8.82 0.88 1.18
C VAL A 44 -10.19 0.22 1.36
N LEU A 45 -10.80 -0.22 0.26
CA LEU A 45 -11.94 -1.14 0.28
C LEU A 45 -11.42 -2.57 0.24
N THR A 46 -11.61 -3.33 1.32
CA THR A 46 -11.00 -4.66 1.45
C THR A 46 -11.83 -5.60 2.32
N THR A 47 -11.81 -6.89 1.99
CA THR A 47 -12.30 -7.96 2.89
C THR A 47 -11.24 -8.38 3.92
N ASP A 48 -9.97 -8.11 3.65
CA ASP A 48 -8.84 -8.48 4.52
C ASP A 48 -8.40 -7.32 5.44
N PHE A 49 -9.37 -6.71 6.11
CA PHE A 49 -9.15 -5.48 6.85
C PHE A 49 -8.18 -5.61 8.04
N ARG A 50 -7.90 -6.83 8.49
CA ARG A 50 -7.00 -7.07 9.64
C ARG A 50 -5.56 -6.71 9.28
N ASP A 51 -5.14 -7.06 8.07
CA ASP A 51 -3.81 -6.75 7.58
C ASP A 51 -3.65 -5.23 7.43
N PHE A 52 -4.63 -4.54 6.86
CA PHE A 52 -4.63 -3.08 6.72
C PHE A 52 -4.69 -2.33 8.06
N SER A 53 -5.40 -2.89 9.06
CA SER A 53 -5.48 -2.27 10.39
C SER A 53 -4.14 -2.16 11.11
N THR A 54 -3.21 -3.09 10.82
CA THR A 54 -1.85 -3.10 11.40
C THR A 54 -1.01 -1.91 10.95
N TYR A 55 -1.27 -1.39 9.75
CA TYR A 55 -0.50 -0.30 9.15
C TYR A 55 -1.15 1.08 9.30
N HIS A 56 -2.22 1.17 10.11
CA HIS A 56 -2.93 2.42 10.41
C HIS A 56 -3.37 3.20 9.16
N VAL A 57 -3.78 2.47 8.11
CA VAL A 57 -4.35 3.04 6.90
C VAL A 57 -5.87 3.04 7.01
N ALA A 58 -6.49 4.12 6.55
CA ALA A 58 -7.95 4.18 6.50
C ALA A 58 -8.51 3.06 5.61
N PHE A 59 -9.49 2.32 6.10
CA PHE A 59 -10.13 1.24 5.36
C PHE A 59 -11.62 1.13 5.66
N ALA A 60 -12.34 0.47 4.75
CA ALA A 60 -13.69 -0.02 4.97
C ALA A 60 -13.85 -1.44 4.42
N SER A 61 -14.56 -2.29 5.16
CA SER A 61 -14.90 -3.66 4.77
C SER A 61 -16.39 -3.78 4.43
N PRO A 62 -16.77 -4.64 3.46
CA PRO A 62 -18.18 -4.97 3.19
C PRO A 62 -18.94 -5.51 4.41
N GLU A 63 -18.23 -6.06 5.40
CA GLU A 63 -18.81 -6.57 6.65
C GLU A 63 -19.12 -5.47 7.67
N GLY A 64 -18.79 -4.20 7.36
CA GLY A 64 -19.05 -3.05 8.21
C GLY A 64 -17.90 -2.65 9.15
N ALA A 65 -16.74 -3.32 9.08
CA ALA A 65 -15.54 -2.89 9.79
C ALA A 65 -14.88 -1.68 9.09
N PHE A 66 -14.43 -0.68 9.85
CA PHE A 66 -13.76 0.51 9.30
C PHE A 66 -12.74 1.13 10.27
N HIS A 67 -11.76 1.81 9.69
CA HIS A 67 -10.79 2.70 10.38
C HIS A 67 -10.64 3.95 9.51
N LEU A 68 -10.74 5.15 10.11
CA LEU A 68 -10.68 6.44 9.41
C LEU A 68 -9.67 7.37 10.09
#